data_AF-A0A6V7KBB5-F1
#
_entry.id   AF-A0A6V7KBB5-F1
#
_cell.length_a   1.000
_cell.length_b   1.000
_cell.length_c   1.000
_cell.angle_alpha   90.00
_cell.angle_beta   90.00
_cell.angle_gamma   90.00
#
_symmetry.space_group_name_H-M   'P 1'
#
loop_
_entity.id
_entity.type
_entity.pdbx_description
1 polymer ?
#
loop_
_entity_poly.entity_id
_entity_poly.type
_entity_poly.pdbx_seq_one_letter_code
_entity_poly.pdbx_strand_id
1 'polypeptide(L)' 'AHNRLVADLDDNKMEVVEAQSFATEVTAALDKLKRKDVRIILGNFNEIWARKIFCEAY' A
#
# COMPACT_ATOMS: atom_id res chain seq x y z
N ALA A 1 -9.34 10.97 -4.35
CA ALA A 1 -7.99 11.22 -3.79
C ALA A 1 -6.87 10.38 -4.44
N HIS A 2 -7.17 9.46 -5.38
CA HIS A 2 -6.19 8.49 -5.90
C HIS A 2 -5.16 9.05 -6.92
N ASN A 3 -5.35 10.27 -7.45
CA ASN A 3 -4.60 10.69 -8.64
C ASN A 3 -3.52 11.74 -8.40
N ARG A 4 -3.49 12.42 -7.24
CA ARG A 4 -2.51 13.49 -7.01
C ARG A 4 -1.14 12.93 -6.61
N LEU A 5 -1.11 11.99 -5.67
CA LEU A 5 0.14 11.39 -5.20
C LEU A 5 0.92 10.71 -6.33
N VAL A 6 0.23 9.99 -7.22
CA VAL A 6 0.89 9.31 -8.35
C VAL A 6 1.52 10.33 -9.30
N ALA A 7 0.78 11.38 -9.66
CA ALA A 7 1.31 12.46 -10.49
C ALA A 7 2.53 13.15 -9.86
N ASP A 8 2.46 13.47 -8.56
CA ASP A 8 3.58 14.09 -7.84
C ASP A 8 4.81 13.15 -7.79
N LEU A 9 4.62 11.84 -7.66
CA LEU A 9 5.71 10.85 -7.69
C LEU A 9 6.35 10.74 -9.07
N ASP A 10 5.53 10.71 -10.12
CA ASP A 10 6.01 10.68 -11.51
C ASP A 10 6.85 11.93 -11.84
N ASP A 11 6.40 13.13 -11.43
CA ASP A 11 7.14 14.39 -11.59
C ASP A 11 8.49 14.37 -10.85
N ASN A 12 8.59 13.62 -9.76
CA ASN A 12 9.81 13.44 -8.97
C ASN A 12 10.65 12.21 -9.39
N LYS A 13 10.32 11.57 -10.52
CA LYS A 13 11.00 10.37 -11.03
C LYS A 13 11.00 9.20 -10.05
N MET A 14 9.92 9.08 -9.27
CA MET A 14 9.69 7.98 -8.35
C MET A 14 8.68 7.01 -8.97
N GLU A 15 9.08 5.77 -9.21
CA GLU A 15 8.20 4.75 -9.78
C GLU A 15 7.29 4.13 -8.72
N VAL A 16 5.99 4.11 -8.99
CA VAL A 16 5.03 3.32 -8.20
C VAL A 16 5.08 1.88 -8.69
N VAL A 17 5.88 1.05 -8.03
CA VAL A 17 6.06 -0.35 -8.43
C VAL A 17 4.84 -1.22 -8.14
N GLU A 18 4.00 -0.88 -7.16
CA GLU A 18 2.83 -1.68 -6.77
C GLU A 18 1.76 -0.83 -6.09
N ALA A 19 0.48 -1.11 -6.36
CA ALA A 19 -0.65 -0.42 -5.77
C ALA A 19 -1.76 -1.43 -5.39
N GLN A 20 -2.06 -1.52 -4.09
CA GLN A 20 -3.08 -2.41 -3.57
C GLN A 20 -4.18 -1.62 -2.86
N SER A 21 -5.43 -2.01 -3.11
CA SER A 21 -6.61 -1.49 -2.41
C SER A 21 -7.33 -2.64 -1.71
N PHE A 22 -7.85 -2.37 -0.51
CA PHE A 22 -8.57 -3.36 0.29
C PHE A 22 -9.92 -2.80 0.76
N ALA A 23 -10.94 -3.65 0.76
CA ALA A 23 -12.29 -3.31 1.23
C ALA A 23 -12.75 -4.21 2.38
N THR A 24 -12.37 -5.49 2.36
CA THR A 24 -12.81 -6.51 3.33
C THR A 24 -11.66 -7.37 3.84
N GLU A 25 -10.67 -7.66 3.00
CA GLU A 25 -9.54 -8.54 3.31
C GLU A 25 -8.20 -7.84 3.06
N VAL A 26 -7.25 -8.01 3.99
CA VAL A 26 -5.92 -7.37 3.96
C VAL A 26 -4.82 -8.36 3.57
N THR A 27 -4.98 -9.63 3.95
CA THR A 27 -3.95 -10.66 3.83
C THR A 27 -3.52 -10.88 2.38
N ALA A 28 -4.45 -11.09 1.44
CA ALA A 28 -4.11 -11.23 0.03
C ALA A 28 -3.37 -10.02 -0.58
N ALA A 29 -3.65 -8.80 -0.10
CA ALA A 29 -2.97 -7.59 -0.56
C ALA A 29 -1.54 -7.53 -0.01
N LEU A 30 -1.35 -7.82 1.29
CA LEU A 30 -0.03 -7.87 1.91
C LEU A 30 0.85 -8.98 1.32
N ASP A 31 0.28 -10.14 0.99
CA ASP A 31 1.00 -11.23 0.34
C ASP A 31 1.56 -10.82 -1.02
N LYS A 32 0.83 -10.03 -1.81
CA LYS A 32 1.33 -9.51 -3.09
C LYS A 32 2.49 -8.55 -2.88
N LEU A 33 2.40 -7.66 -1.89
CA LEU A 33 3.49 -6.74 -1.53
C LEU A 33 4.74 -7.53 -1.08
N LYS A 34 4.57 -8.53 -0.21
CA LYS A 34 5.66 -9.42 0.26
C LYS A 34 6.32 -10.16 -0.89
N ARG A 35 5.55 -10.76 -1.81
CA ARG A 35 6.07 -11.50 -2.97
C ARG A 35 6.84 -10.62 -3.96
N LYS A 36 6.48 -9.34 -4.06
CA LYS A 36 7.15 -8.36 -4.92
C LYS A 36 8.36 -7.70 -4.26
N ASP A 37 8.69 -8.09 -3.03
CA ASP A 37 9.82 -7.60 -2.25
C ASP A 37 9.86 -6.05 -2.11
N VAL A 38 8.69 -5.43 -1.95
CA VAL A 38 8.62 -3.98 -1.73
C VAL A 38 9.07 -3.63 -0.31
N ARG A 39 9.83 -2.54 -0.17
CA ARG A 39 10.40 -2.10 1.12
C ARG A 39 9.89 -0.74 1.60
N ILE A 40 9.36 0.09 0.72
CA ILE A 40 8.75 1.39 1.03
C ILE A 40 7.27 1.31 0.72
N ILE A 41 6.43 1.61 1.72
CA ILE A 41 4.96 1.48 1.63
C ILE A 41 4.32 2.81 2.06
N LEU A 42 3.42 3.33 1.22
CA LEU A 42 2.60 4.50 1.52
C LEU A 42 1.17 4.03 1.82
N GLY A 43 0.83 3.96 3.12
CA GLY A 43 -0.49 3.51 3.58
C GLY A 43 -1.49 4.64 3.75
N ASN A 44 -2.70 4.49 3.19
CA ASN A 44 -3.82 5.40 3.42
C ASN A 44 -5.02 4.63 3.95
N PHE A 45 -5.20 4.65 5.26
CA PHE A 45 -6.27 3.93 5.95
C PHE A 45 -6.51 4.52 7.33
N ASN A 46 -7.67 4.21 7.92
CA ASN A 46 -8.01 4.65 9.26
C ASN A 46 -7.40 3.73 10.34
N GLU A 47 -7.57 4.12 11.60
CA GLU A 47 -7.04 3.41 12.77
C GLU A 47 -7.47 1.94 12.88
N ILE A 48 -8.72 1.62 12.51
CA ILE A 48 -9.25 0.26 12.58
C ILE A 48 -8.50 -0.65 11.61
N TRP A 49 -8.28 -0.18 10.39
CA TRP A 49 -7.52 -0.91 9.38
C TRP A 49 -6.04 -0.97 9.70
N ALA A 50 -5.47 0.09 10.28
CA ALA A 50 -4.07 0.10 10.73
C ALA A 50 -3.77 -1.09 11.65
N ARG A 51 -4.61 -1.30 12.68
CA ARG A 51 -4.46 -2.45 13.59
C ARG A 51 -4.46 -3.79 12.85
N LYS A 52 -5.39 -3.98 11.91
CA LYS A 52 -5.48 -5.22 11.12
C LYS A 52 -4.23 -5.41 10.26
N ILE A 53 -3.81 -4.37 9.54
CA ILE A 53 -2.64 -4.41 8.66
C ILE A 53 -1.38 -4.77 9.45
N PHE A 54 -1.15 -4.14 10.61
CA PHE A 54 0.02 -4.43 11.42
C PHE A 54 -0.01 -5.83 12.04
N CYS A 55 -1.19 -6.38 12.38
CA CYS A 55 -1.31 -7.76 12.83
C CYS A 55 -0.98 -8.78 11.73
N GLU A 56 -1.44 -8.57 10.51
CA GLU A 56 -1.23 -9.48 9.38
C GLU A 56 0.17 -9.34 8.74
N ALA A 57 0.84 -8.21 8.98
CA ALA A 57 2.18 -7.96 8.46
C ALA A 57 3.27 -8.70 9.23
N TYR A 58 3.08 -8.89 10.55
CA TYR A 58 3.95 -9.67 11.44
C TYR A 58 4.08 -11.12 10.97
#